data_AF-A0A1X4JMS1-F1
#
_entry.id   AF-A0A1X4JMS1-F1
#
_cell.length_a   1.000
_cell.length_b   1.000
_cell.length_c   1.000
_cell.angle_alpha   90.00
_cell.angle_beta   90.00
_cell.angle_gamma   90.00
#
_symmetry.space_group_name_H-M   'P 1'
#
loop_
_entity.id
_entity.type
_entity.pdbx_description
1 polymer ?
#
loop_
_entity_poly.entity_id
_entity_poly.type
_entity_poly.pdbx_seq_one_letter_code
_entity_poly.pdbx_strand_id
1 'polypeptide(L)'
;MKLFERWLAHSFDWQSLGLALLIVIVSFLLIRGVVRGIFHFIEKRIPKRFEAWIDVLMAFENPARVVVLFSGLLLALHTAHAPHLLITFATQFYRSILIFSIGYGLYTLMGSLTTLLAHLGERVHMEIDSIVMPFLTRILQFVVMALTVTMILSDWGINVNGVFAGLGLVGLAVSMAAQDPIKNLLGGIIIITEKPFQIGDWIASPSVEGIAEDITFRSTLVRTFDGALVIVPNATLSNEPITNWSRMETRKLTLTFYLDIATKTKDMMAAMADVEAMLAADDRFAADTQKAYINSVTTRGHEFMAVAQFKMLPDADWAGTRADINMKIIRILAAHDIQLSAGIEAPMEN
;
A
#
# COMPACT_ATOMS: atom_id res chain seq x y z
N MET A 1 -2.75 -55.92 30.04
CA MET A 1 -2.54 -56.58 31.36
C MET A 1 -1.20 -57.30 31.45
N LYS A 2 -0.92 -58.34 30.63
CA LYS A 2 0.35 -59.12 30.71
C LYS A 2 1.66 -58.33 30.54
N LEU A 3 1.67 -57.23 29.78
CA LEU A 3 2.85 -56.34 29.64
C LEU A 3 3.09 -55.47 30.87
N PHE A 4 2.02 -55.04 31.55
CA PHE A 4 2.08 -54.23 32.76
C PHE A 4 2.55 -55.07 33.96
N GLU A 5 2.05 -56.30 34.07
CA GLU A 5 2.46 -57.27 35.10
C GLU A 5 3.92 -57.70 34.94
N ARG A 6 4.41 -57.92 33.71
CA ARG A 6 5.83 -58.25 33.46
C ARG A 6 6.78 -57.10 33.78
N TRP A 7 6.38 -55.86 33.54
CA TRP A 7 7.14 -54.68 33.91
C TRP A 7 7.21 -54.49 35.43
N LEU A 8 6.09 -54.70 36.13
CA LEU A 8 6.01 -54.69 37.59
C LEU A 8 6.86 -55.77 38.26
N ALA A 9 7.15 -56.87 37.56
CA ALA A 9 7.89 -58.00 38.11
C ALA A 9 9.42 -57.95 37.86
N HIS A 10 9.90 -57.27 36.80
CA HIS A 10 11.29 -57.42 36.34
C HIS A 10 12.15 -56.15 36.37
N SER A 11 11.52 -54.95 36.39
CA SER A 11 12.19 -53.63 36.34
C SER A 11 11.77 -52.71 37.50
N PHE A 12 11.16 -53.29 38.55
CA PHE A 12 10.55 -52.54 39.65
C PHE A 12 11.59 -52.13 40.70
N ASP A 13 12.23 -50.98 40.46
CA ASP A 13 13.09 -50.33 41.43
C ASP A 13 12.31 -49.25 42.19
N TRP A 14 12.15 -49.41 43.50
CA TRP A 14 11.47 -48.46 44.39
C TRP A 14 12.07 -47.04 44.32
N GLN A 15 13.36 -46.93 43.99
CA GLN A 15 14.04 -45.64 43.84
C GLN A 15 13.55 -44.89 42.59
N SER A 16 13.34 -45.60 41.47
CA SER A 16 12.83 -45.03 40.22
C SER A 16 11.38 -44.55 40.33
N LEU A 17 10.55 -45.27 41.10
CA LEU A 17 9.18 -44.89 41.39
C LEU A 17 9.10 -43.68 42.33
N GLY A 18 9.97 -43.63 43.35
CA GLY A 18 10.11 -42.47 44.23
C GLY A 18 10.53 -41.22 43.46
N LEU A 19 11.48 -41.34 42.53
CA LEU A 19 11.93 -40.25 41.67
C LEU A 19 10.82 -39.78 40.71
N ALA A 20 10.09 -40.70 40.09
CA ALA A 20 8.96 -40.39 39.20
C ALA A 20 7.83 -39.65 39.95
N LEU A 21 7.49 -40.09 41.16
CA LEU A 21 6.50 -39.42 42.02
C LEU A 21 6.97 -38.01 42.41
N LEU A 22 8.26 -37.87 42.75
CA LEU A 22 8.87 -36.59 43.07
C LEU A 22 8.84 -35.63 41.87
N ILE A 23 9.13 -36.11 40.66
CA ILE A 23 9.03 -35.32 39.42
C ILE A 23 7.60 -34.82 39.19
N VAL A 24 6.58 -35.67 39.37
CA VAL A 24 5.17 -35.28 39.21
C VAL A 24 4.78 -34.22 40.24
N ILE A 25 5.20 -34.39 41.50
CA ILE A 25 4.96 -33.42 42.58
C ILE A 25 5.67 -32.09 42.27
N VAL A 26 6.92 -32.13 41.81
CA VAL A 26 7.69 -30.94 41.43
C VAL A 26 7.05 -30.23 40.24
N SER A 27 6.65 -30.94 39.19
CA SER A 27 5.94 -30.35 38.05
C SER A 27 4.62 -29.71 38.46
N PHE A 28 3.87 -30.34 39.38
CA PHE A 28 2.65 -29.75 39.94
C PHE A 28 2.91 -28.47 40.76
N LEU A 29 3.99 -28.45 41.55
CA LEU A 29 4.42 -27.25 42.31
C LEU A 29 4.92 -26.14 41.38
N LEU A 30 5.65 -26.47 40.33
CA LEU A 30 6.11 -25.53 39.29
C LEU A 30 4.92 -24.86 38.58
N ILE A 31 3.86 -25.61 38.28
CA ILE A 31 2.62 -25.07 37.71
C ILE A 31 1.95 -24.09 38.68
N ARG A 32 1.83 -24.47 39.95
CA ARG A 32 1.09 -23.68 40.95
C ARG A 32 1.80 -22.40 41.36
N GLY A 33 3.14 -22.42 41.42
CA GLY A 33 3.95 -21.29 41.89
C GLY A 33 4.72 -20.56 40.78
N VAL A 34 5.51 -21.29 39.99
CA VAL A 34 6.51 -20.70 39.09
C VAL A 34 5.89 -20.17 37.81
N VAL A 35 5.04 -20.94 37.14
CA VAL A 35 4.40 -20.50 35.90
C VAL A 35 3.56 -19.24 36.18
N ARG A 36 2.66 -19.30 37.17
CA ARG A 36 1.82 -18.16 37.57
C ARG A 36 2.66 -16.96 38.04
N GLY A 37 3.73 -17.21 38.79
CA GLY A 37 4.64 -16.17 39.27
C GLY A 37 5.40 -15.46 38.14
N ILE A 38 5.84 -16.20 37.11
CA ILE A 38 6.50 -15.64 35.92
C ILE A 38 5.54 -14.77 35.13
N PHE A 39 4.33 -15.27 34.83
CA PHE A 39 3.34 -14.50 34.06
C PHE A 39 2.93 -13.21 34.81
N HIS A 40 2.70 -13.27 36.12
CA HIS A 40 2.39 -12.09 36.94
C HIS A 40 3.58 -11.13 37.08
N PHE A 41 4.81 -11.64 37.14
CA PHE A 41 6.02 -10.79 37.15
C PHE A 41 6.20 -10.05 35.84
N ILE A 42 5.93 -10.72 34.71
CA ILE A 42 6.01 -10.10 33.38
C ILE A 42 4.91 -9.04 33.22
N GLU A 43 3.67 -9.34 33.61
CA GLU A 43 2.56 -8.36 33.65
C GLU A 43 2.97 -7.08 34.40
N LYS A 44 3.59 -7.23 35.58
CA LYS A 44 3.98 -6.10 36.43
C LYS A 44 5.16 -5.28 35.89
N ARG A 45 5.98 -5.87 35.01
CA ARG A 45 7.17 -5.22 34.40
C ARG A 45 6.86 -4.57 33.06
N ILE A 46 5.77 -4.95 32.40
CA ILE A 46 5.39 -4.38 31.11
C ILE A 46 4.62 -3.07 31.34
N PRO A 47 5.04 -1.93 30.74
CA PRO A 47 4.34 -0.67 30.90
C PRO A 47 2.95 -0.72 30.25
N LYS A 48 1.97 -0.03 30.84
CA LYS A 48 0.54 0.02 30.40
C LYS A 48 0.32 0.35 28.92
N ARG A 49 1.31 0.95 28.24
CA ARG A 49 1.28 1.16 26.78
C ARG A 49 1.24 -0.14 25.95
N PHE A 50 1.50 -1.29 26.57
CA PHE A 50 1.49 -2.62 25.95
C PHE A 50 0.43 -3.56 26.56
N GLU A 51 -0.62 -3.02 27.16
CA GLU A 51 -1.67 -3.80 27.86
C GLU A 51 -2.22 -4.96 27.01
N ALA A 52 -2.42 -4.77 25.71
CA ALA A 52 -2.85 -5.87 24.85
C ALA A 52 -1.78 -6.95 24.60
N TRP A 53 -0.49 -6.63 24.67
CA TRP A 53 0.56 -7.65 24.63
C TRP A 53 0.61 -8.44 25.94
N ILE A 54 0.20 -7.84 27.05
CA ILE A 54 0.01 -8.53 28.32
C ILE A 54 -1.15 -9.52 28.19
N ASP A 55 -2.29 -9.12 27.63
CA ASP A 55 -3.42 -10.03 27.41
C ASP A 55 -3.04 -11.23 26.52
N VAL A 56 -2.26 -10.97 25.46
CA VAL A 56 -1.71 -12.00 24.58
C VAL A 56 -0.77 -12.93 25.35
N LEU A 57 0.15 -12.40 26.14
CA LEU A 57 1.07 -13.19 26.94
C LEU A 57 0.29 -14.03 27.97
N MET A 58 -0.69 -13.44 28.65
CA MET A 58 -1.54 -14.12 29.61
C MET A 58 -2.38 -15.23 28.96
N ALA A 59 -2.73 -15.10 27.67
CA ALA A 59 -3.38 -16.18 26.94
C ALA A 59 -2.49 -17.44 26.79
N PHE A 60 -1.16 -17.30 26.84
CA PHE A 60 -0.21 -18.42 26.87
C PHE A 60 -0.03 -19.04 28.25
N GLU A 61 -0.59 -18.46 29.32
CA GLU A 61 -0.46 -18.99 30.67
C GLU A 61 -1.07 -20.40 30.78
N ASN A 62 -2.31 -20.58 30.33
CA ASN A 62 -3.00 -21.87 30.36
C ASN A 62 -2.29 -22.93 29.49
N PRO A 63 -1.95 -22.65 28.21
CA PRO A 63 -1.13 -23.53 27.40
C PRO A 63 0.20 -23.93 28.07
N ALA A 64 0.94 -22.96 28.63
CA ALA A 64 2.22 -23.21 29.29
C ALA A 64 2.07 -24.14 30.51
N ARG A 65 1.00 -23.98 31.31
CA ARG A 65 0.72 -24.89 32.44
C ARG A 65 0.49 -26.33 31.96
N VAL A 66 -0.28 -26.50 30.89
CA VAL A 66 -0.55 -27.82 30.31
C VAL A 66 0.75 -28.45 29.80
N VAL A 67 1.58 -27.68 29.09
CA VAL A 67 2.89 -28.16 28.62
C VAL A 67 3.75 -28.63 29.79
N VAL A 68 3.95 -27.79 30.82
CA VAL A 68 4.78 -28.14 31.99
C VAL A 68 4.27 -29.39 32.71
N LEU A 69 2.94 -29.57 32.81
CA LEU A 69 2.33 -30.77 33.41
C LEU A 69 2.69 -32.03 32.63
N PHE A 70 2.50 -32.00 31.31
CA PHE A 70 2.74 -33.18 30.48
C PHE A 70 4.24 -33.43 30.26
N SER A 71 5.09 -32.40 30.26
CA SER A 71 6.55 -32.57 30.29
C SER A 71 6.98 -33.32 31.55
N GLY A 72 6.42 -32.96 32.70
CA GLY A 72 6.66 -33.65 33.98
C GLY A 72 6.22 -35.11 33.96
N LEU A 73 5.02 -35.36 33.42
CA LEU A 73 4.49 -36.71 33.27
C LEU A 73 5.36 -37.59 32.35
N LEU A 74 5.85 -37.03 31.24
CA LEU A 74 6.77 -37.72 30.34
C LEU A 74 8.11 -38.05 30.99
N LEU A 75 8.69 -37.06 31.69
CA LEU A 75 9.96 -37.25 32.38
C LEU A 75 9.83 -38.35 33.45
N ALA A 76 8.71 -38.36 34.19
CA ALA A 76 8.38 -39.40 35.16
C ALA A 76 8.21 -40.79 34.53
N LEU A 77 7.56 -40.89 33.37
CA LEU A 77 7.41 -42.15 32.62
C LEU A 77 8.74 -42.69 32.11
N HIS A 78 9.63 -41.80 31.64
CA HIS A 78 10.99 -42.16 31.24
C HIS A 78 11.82 -42.66 32.43
N THR A 79 11.78 -41.96 33.56
CA THR A 79 12.54 -42.35 34.76
C THR A 79 12.04 -43.63 35.41
N ALA A 80 10.74 -43.92 35.28
CA ALA A 80 10.15 -45.17 35.73
C ALA A 80 10.47 -46.36 34.82
N HIS A 81 11.20 -46.19 33.71
CA HIS A 81 11.48 -47.24 32.73
C HIS A 81 10.20 -47.89 32.19
N ALA A 82 9.15 -47.09 31.97
CA ALA A 82 7.87 -47.59 31.47
C ALA A 82 8.04 -48.35 30.12
N PRO A 83 7.14 -49.30 29.79
CA PRO A 83 7.17 -49.99 28.51
C PRO A 83 7.30 -49.02 27.34
N HIS A 84 8.22 -49.31 26.40
CA HIS A 84 8.52 -48.42 25.27
C HIS A 84 7.27 -47.95 24.52
N LEU A 85 6.28 -48.84 24.34
CA LEU A 85 5.00 -48.50 23.72
C LEU A 85 4.28 -47.34 24.45
N LEU A 86 4.22 -47.36 25.78
CA LEU A 86 3.59 -46.30 26.57
C LEU A 86 4.35 -44.98 26.44
N ILE A 87 5.69 -45.02 26.40
CA ILE A 87 6.53 -43.84 26.22
C ILE A 87 6.32 -43.22 24.83
N THR A 88 6.29 -44.03 23.77
CA THR A 88 6.04 -43.54 22.40
C THR A 88 4.66 -42.90 22.28
N PHE A 89 3.61 -43.56 22.79
CA PHE A 89 2.25 -43.01 22.80
C PHE A 89 2.16 -41.72 23.61
N ALA A 90 2.72 -41.69 24.82
CA ALA A 90 2.72 -40.50 25.66
C ALA A 90 3.46 -39.33 24.98
N THR A 91 4.57 -39.61 24.30
CA THR A 91 5.36 -38.60 23.59
C THR A 91 4.58 -38.00 22.42
N GLN A 92 3.84 -38.82 21.67
CA GLN A 92 3.00 -38.38 20.56
C GLN A 92 1.81 -37.52 21.03
N PHE A 93 1.16 -37.92 22.14
CA PHE A 93 0.14 -37.10 22.79
C PHE A 93 0.69 -35.75 23.27
N TYR A 94 1.87 -35.74 23.89
CA TYR A 94 2.52 -34.51 24.33
C TYR A 94 2.84 -33.57 23.17
N ARG A 95 3.36 -34.09 22.05
CA ARG A 95 3.62 -33.29 20.84
C ARG A 95 2.33 -32.69 20.29
N SER A 96 1.23 -33.43 20.29
CA SER A 96 -0.09 -32.91 19.89
C SER A 96 -0.58 -31.79 20.81
N ILE A 97 -0.39 -31.96 22.12
CA ILE A 97 -0.73 -30.94 23.14
C ILE A 97 0.12 -29.68 22.96
N LEU A 98 1.41 -29.82 22.66
CA LEU A 98 2.30 -28.71 22.35
C LEU A 98 1.84 -27.94 21.11
N ILE A 99 1.54 -28.65 20.02
CA ILE A 99 1.06 -28.05 18.77
C ILE A 99 -0.26 -27.31 19.02
N PHE A 100 -1.21 -27.94 19.72
CA PHE A 100 -2.48 -27.31 20.08
C PHE A 100 -2.30 -26.07 20.95
N SER A 101 -1.39 -26.14 21.93
CA SER A 101 -1.06 -25.03 22.83
C SER A 101 -0.55 -23.81 22.08
N ILE A 102 0.36 -24.02 21.13
CA ILE A 102 0.89 -22.95 20.27
C ILE A 102 -0.22 -22.41 19.35
N GLY A 103 -0.97 -23.29 18.70
CA GLY A 103 -2.07 -22.92 17.80
C GLY A 103 -3.18 -22.12 18.49
N TYR A 104 -3.57 -22.52 19.70
CA TYR A 104 -4.54 -21.80 20.53
C TYR A 104 -4.02 -20.43 20.98
N GLY A 105 -2.73 -20.34 21.34
CA GLY A 105 -2.09 -19.07 21.64
C GLY A 105 -2.11 -18.11 20.45
N LEU A 106 -1.77 -18.60 19.25
CA LEU A 106 -1.85 -17.81 18.01
C LEU A 106 -3.30 -17.42 17.66
N TYR A 107 -4.27 -18.32 17.81
CA TYR A 107 -5.70 -18.02 17.59
C TYR A 107 -6.19 -16.88 18.49
N THR A 108 -5.79 -16.91 19.77
CA THR A 108 -6.17 -15.89 20.75
C THR A 108 -5.47 -14.56 20.45
N LEU A 109 -4.19 -14.61 20.08
CA LEU A 109 -3.40 -13.44 19.65
C LEU A 109 -4.11 -12.69 18.50
N MET A 110 -4.60 -13.41 17.49
CA MET A 110 -5.32 -12.80 16.36
C MET A 110 -6.62 -12.11 16.80
N GLY A 111 -7.29 -12.61 17.83
CA GLY A 111 -8.44 -11.95 18.45
C GLY A 111 -8.05 -10.60 19.07
N SER A 112 -6.96 -10.57 19.84
CA SER A 112 -6.44 -9.36 20.49
C SER A 112 -5.90 -8.31 19.50
N LEU A 113 -5.51 -8.70 18.29
CA LEU A 113 -5.11 -7.73 17.25
C LEU A 113 -6.27 -6.80 16.85
N THR A 114 -7.52 -7.28 16.89
CA THR A 114 -8.68 -6.45 16.56
C THR A 114 -8.88 -5.33 17.56
N THR A 115 -8.75 -5.64 18.85
CA THR A 115 -8.89 -4.64 19.93
C THR A 115 -7.73 -3.65 19.87
N LEU A 116 -6.51 -4.11 19.60
CA LEU A 116 -5.35 -3.24 19.40
C LEU A 116 -5.51 -2.24 18.25
N LEU A 117 -5.93 -2.74 17.09
CA LEU A 117 -6.08 -1.91 15.90
C LEU A 117 -7.26 -0.94 16.03
N ALA A 118 -8.33 -1.32 16.74
CA ALA A 118 -9.43 -0.41 17.06
C ALA A 118 -8.95 0.79 17.91
N HIS A 119 -8.16 0.55 18.96
CA HIS A 119 -7.63 1.64 19.81
C HIS A 119 -6.63 2.54 19.06
N LEU A 120 -5.93 2.02 18.04
CA LEU A 120 -5.05 2.80 17.18
C LEU A 120 -5.83 3.60 16.12
N GLY A 121 -6.90 3.02 15.55
CA GLY A 121 -7.76 3.66 14.57
C GLY A 121 -8.43 4.94 15.09
N GLU A 122 -8.91 4.91 16.34
CA GLU A 122 -9.47 6.08 17.02
C GLU A 122 -8.48 7.26 17.13
N ARG A 123 -7.17 6.99 17.21
CA ARG A 123 -6.15 8.06 17.29
C ARG A 123 -5.78 8.65 15.93
N VAL A 124 -6.04 7.92 14.84
CA VAL A 124 -5.57 8.28 13.49
C VAL A 124 -6.74 8.74 12.60
N HIS A 125 -7.96 8.85 13.13
CA HIS A 125 -9.18 9.20 12.37
C HIS A 125 -9.38 8.34 11.11
N MET A 126 -8.82 7.13 11.10
CA MET A 126 -9.17 6.15 10.08
C MET A 126 -10.40 5.42 10.59
N GLU A 127 -11.54 5.66 9.94
CA GLU A 127 -12.71 4.79 10.05
C GLU A 127 -12.37 3.46 9.39
N ILE A 128 -11.59 2.63 10.08
CA ILE A 128 -11.41 1.24 9.68
C ILE A 128 -12.76 0.58 9.92
N ASP A 129 -13.46 0.34 8.82
CA ASP A 129 -14.82 -0.15 8.79
C ASP A 129 -15.00 -1.31 9.78
N SER A 130 -15.93 -1.13 10.73
CA SER A 130 -16.13 -2.01 11.89
C SER A 130 -16.40 -3.48 11.53
N ILE A 131 -16.66 -3.74 10.25
CA ILE A 131 -16.95 -5.05 9.65
C ILE A 131 -15.69 -5.72 9.10
N VAL A 132 -14.73 -4.97 8.54
CA VAL A 132 -13.57 -5.53 7.81
C VAL A 132 -12.58 -6.18 8.77
N MET A 133 -12.30 -5.55 9.90
CA MET A 133 -11.33 -6.06 10.88
C MET A 133 -11.76 -7.39 11.51
N PRO A 134 -13.00 -7.53 12.02
CA PRO A 134 -13.48 -8.83 12.50
C PRO A 134 -13.46 -9.89 11.40
N PHE A 135 -13.81 -9.55 10.16
CA PHE A 135 -13.78 -10.47 9.03
C PHE A 135 -12.37 -11.02 8.75
N LEU A 136 -11.36 -10.14 8.64
CA LEU A 136 -9.97 -10.54 8.44
C LEU A 136 -9.44 -11.42 9.58
N THR A 137 -9.75 -11.06 10.82
CA THR A 137 -9.36 -11.86 11.99
C THR A 137 -9.98 -13.24 11.97
N ARG A 138 -11.26 -13.37 11.58
CA ARG A 138 -11.92 -14.69 11.45
C ARG A 138 -11.26 -15.56 10.39
N ILE A 139 -10.85 -14.98 9.26
CA ILE A 139 -10.09 -15.69 8.22
C ILE A 139 -8.75 -16.18 8.76
N LEU A 140 -7.96 -15.30 9.39
CA LEU A 140 -6.67 -15.68 9.97
C LEU A 140 -6.80 -16.75 11.04
N GLN A 141 -7.81 -16.63 11.92
CA GLN A 141 -8.13 -17.64 12.93
C GLN A 141 -8.47 -19.00 12.30
N PHE A 142 -9.26 -19.01 11.22
CA PHE A 142 -9.58 -20.22 10.48
C PHE A 142 -8.31 -20.87 9.91
N VAL A 143 -7.42 -20.08 9.28
CA VAL A 143 -6.16 -20.57 8.73
C VAL A 143 -5.26 -21.16 9.82
N VAL A 144 -5.08 -20.45 10.94
CA VAL A 144 -4.27 -20.94 12.08
C VAL A 144 -4.83 -22.25 12.64
N MET A 145 -6.16 -22.35 12.79
CA MET A 145 -6.79 -23.57 13.28
C MET A 145 -6.64 -24.73 12.29
N ALA A 146 -6.85 -24.48 10.99
CA ALA A 146 -6.67 -25.48 9.94
C ALA A 146 -5.23 -26.01 9.92
N LEU A 147 -4.22 -25.13 10.03
CA LEU A 147 -2.82 -25.52 10.13
C LEU A 147 -2.52 -26.31 11.41
N THR A 148 -3.07 -25.89 12.55
CA THR A 148 -2.90 -26.57 13.84
C THR A 148 -3.43 -28.00 13.79
N VAL A 149 -4.66 -28.18 13.29
CA VAL A 149 -5.27 -29.51 13.12
C VAL A 149 -4.45 -30.35 12.15
N THR A 150 -4.01 -29.77 11.04
CA THR A 150 -3.19 -30.46 10.02
C THR A 150 -1.86 -30.94 10.60
N MET A 151 -1.18 -30.11 11.39
CA MET A 151 0.08 -30.49 12.07
C MET A 151 -0.13 -31.63 13.06
N ILE A 152 -1.23 -31.61 13.83
CA ILE A 152 -1.57 -32.71 14.72
C ILE A 152 -1.81 -33.98 13.88
N LEU A 153 -2.68 -33.96 12.87
CA LEU A 153 -2.94 -35.14 12.03
C LEU A 153 -1.66 -35.72 11.41
N SER A 154 -0.75 -34.85 10.94
CA SER A 154 0.55 -35.27 10.42
C SER A 154 1.43 -35.96 11.47
N ASP A 155 1.43 -35.49 12.71
CA ASP A 155 2.17 -36.12 13.81
C ASP A 155 1.63 -37.52 14.13
N TRP A 156 0.34 -37.74 13.88
CA TRP A 156 -0.33 -39.05 14.01
C TRP A 156 -0.12 -39.97 12.80
N GLY A 157 0.69 -39.57 11.82
CA GLY A 157 0.98 -40.35 10.61
C GLY A 157 -0.15 -40.35 9.58
N ILE A 158 -1.16 -39.47 9.75
CA ILE A 158 -2.22 -39.28 8.76
C ILE A 158 -1.65 -38.44 7.63
N ASN A 159 -1.85 -38.89 6.38
CA ASN A 159 -1.41 -38.15 5.21
C ASN A 159 -2.23 -36.87 5.04
N VAL A 160 -1.58 -35.73 5.18
CA VAL A 160 -2.18 -34.40 5.06
C VAL A 160 -1.86 -33.69 3.73
N ASN A 161 -1.21 -34.37 2.79
CA ASN A 161 -0.85 -33.79 1.49
C ASN A 161 -2.09 -33.29 0.74
N GLY A 162 -3.22 -34.01 0.86
CA GLY A 162 -4.49 -33.59 0.27
C GLY A 162 -5.04 -32.29 0.87
N VAL A 163 -4.82 -32.06 2.17
CA VAL A 163 -5.22 -30.82 2.85
C VAL A 163 -4.37 -29.65 2.35
N PHE A 164 -3.05 -29.82 2.27
CA PHE A 164 -2.16 -28.80 1.71
C PHE A 164 -2.44 -28.50 0.24
N ALA A 165 -2.73 -29.53 -0.57
CA ALA A 165 -3.12 -29.34 -1.96
C ALA A 165 -4.43 -28.53 -2.09
N GLY A 166 -5.44 -28.85 -1.28
CA GLY A 166 -6.71 -28.13 -1.25
C GLY A 166 -6.56 -26.68 -0.77
N LEU A 167 -5.83 -26.45 0.32
CA LEU A 167 -5.54 -25.11 0.84
C LEU A 167 -4.72 -24.27 -0.16
N GLY A 168 -3.77 -24.89 -0.88
CA GLY A 168 -3.00 -24.23 -1.93
C GLY A 168 -3.90 -23.77 -3.08
N LEU A 169 -4.83 -24.61 -3.54
CA LEU A 169 -5.76 -24.27 -4.61
C LEU A 169 -6.73 -23.15 -4.19
N VAL A 170 -7.30 -23.24 -3.00
CA VAL A 170 -8.18 -22.19 -2.44
C VAL A 170 -7.39 -20.89 -2.23
N GLY A 171 -6.16 -20.98 -1.71
CA GLY A 171 -5.28 -19.84 -1.51
C GLY A 171 -4.95 -19.13 -2.82
N LEU A 172 -4.68 -19.89 -3.89
CA LEU A 172 -4.48 -19.34 -5.23
C LEU A 172 -5.73 -18.59 -5.71
N ALA A 173 -6.90 -19.20 -5.63
CA ALA A 173 -8.16 -18.57 -6.03
C ALA A 173 -8.43 -17.26 -5.26
N VAL A 174 -8.19 -17.26 -3.94
CA VAL A 174 -8.32 -16.06 -3.10
C VAL A 174 -7.29 -15.00 -3.50
N SER A 175 -6.03 -15.37 -3.76
CA SER A 175 -5.00 -14.41 -4.18
C SER A 175 -5.30 -13.74 -5.52
N MET A 176 -5.88 -14.50 -6.46
CA MET A 176 -6.32 -13.97 -7.75
C MET A 176 -7.49 -13.01 -7.58
N ALA A 177 -8.47 -13.35 -6.73
CA ALA A 177 -9.59 -12.47 -6.42
C ALA A 177 -9.16 -11.19 -5.67
N ALA A 178 -8.14 -11.27 -4.83
CA ALA A 178 -7.61 -10.14 -4.06
C ALA A 178 -6.64 -9.24 -4.85
N GLN A 179 -6.30 -9.61 -6.08
CA GLN A 179 -5.27 -8.93 -6.85
C GLN A 179 -5.57 -7.43 -7.06
N ASP A 180 -6.80 -7.09 -7.47
CA ASP A 180 -7.16 -5.70 -7.77
C ASP A 180 -7.29 -4.82 -6.51
N PRO A 181 -7.91 -5.27 -5.40
CA PRO A 181 -7.85 -4.54 -4.13
C PRO A 181 -6.41 -4.24 -3.68
N ILE A 182 -5.50 -5.22 -3.77
CA ILE A 182 -4.10 -5.06 -3.37
C ILE A 182 -3.39 -4.05 -4.28
N LYS A 183 -3.57 -4.14 -5.61
CA LYS A 183 -3.00 -3.16 -6.55
C LYS A 183 -3.44 -1.74 -6.23
N ASN A 184 -4.71 -1.53 -5.91
CA ASN A 184 -5.23 -0.21 -5.58
C ASN A 184 -4.70 0.33 -4.25
N LEU A 185 -4.56 -0.55 -3.24
CA LEU A 185 -3.92 -0.17 -1.98
C LEU A 185 -2.47 0.26 -2.20
N LEU A 186 -1.70 -0.53 -2.95
CA LEU A 186 -0.30 -0.21 -3.27
C LEU A 186 -0.18 1.07 -4.10
N GLY A 187 -1.05 1.26 -5.09
CA GLY A 187 -1.11 2.50 -5.88
C GLY A 187 -1.41 3.71 -5.00
N GLY A 188 -2.32 3.58 -4.02
CA GLY A 188 -2.63 4.63 -3.06
C GLY A 188 -1.42 4.99 -2.18
N ILE A 189 -0.70 3.99 -1.67
CA ILE A 189 0.53 4.19 -0.90
C ILE A 189 1.56 4.97 -1.74
N ILE A 190 1.82 4.54 -2.98
CA ILE A 190 2.77 5.19 -3.88
C ILE A 190 2.41 6.67 -4.11
N ILE A 191 1.15 6.96 -4.42
CA ILE A 191 0.67 8.34 -4.64
C ILE A 191 0.92 9.19 -3.38
N ILE A 192 0.65 8.67 -2.18
CA ILE A 192 0.82 9.40 -0.93
C ILE A 192 2.30 9.60 -0.58
N THR A 193 3.15 8.60 -0.82
CA THR A 193 4.57 8.64 -0.45
C THR A 193 5.42 9.43 -1.44
N GLU A 194 5.24 9.21 -2.74
CA GLU A 194 6.02 9.85 -3.80
C GLU A 194 5.43 11.20 -4.23
N LYS A 195 4.14 11.42 -3.96
CA LYS A 195 3.41 12.66 -4.25
C LYS A 195 3.66 13.17 -5.69
N PRO A 196 3.39 12.36 -6.74
CA PRO A 196 3.42 12.84 -8.12
C PRO A 196 2.43 14.00 -8.33
N PHE A 197 1.35 14.02 -7.55
CA PHE A 197 0.41 15.12 -7.40
C PHE A 197 -0.13 15.17 -5.96
N GLN A 198 -0.80 16.26 -5.61
CA GLN A 198 -1.46 16.46 -4.33
C GLN A 198 -2.92 16.86 -4.54
N ILE A 199 -3.72 16.80 -3.48
CA ILE A 199 -5.08 17.35 -3.49
C ILE A 199 -5.00 18.84 -3.86
N GLY A 200 -5.78 19.24 -4.85
CA GLY A 200 -5.78 20.57 -5.46
C GLY A 200 -4.97 20.69 -6.75
N ASP A 201 -4.15 19.70 -7.10
CA ASP A 201 -3.38 19.73 -8.35
C ASP A 201 -4.28 19.44 -9.58
N TRP A 202 -4.07 20.18 -10.67
CA TRP A 202 -4.57 19.82 -11.99
C TRP A 202 -3.68 18.74 -12.59
N ILE A 203 -4.27 17.57 -12.78
CA ILE A 203 -3.62 16.40 -13.36
C ILE A 203 -4.28 15.99 -14.67
N ALA A 204 -3.50 15.42 -15.57
CA ALA A 204 -3.96 14.76 -16.79
C ALA A 204 -3.25 13.41 -16.97
N SER A 205 -4.03 12.36 -17.18
CA SER A 205 -3.60 11.02 -17.56
C SER A 205 -4.47 10.53 -18.74
N PRO A 206 -4.09 9.41 -19.41
CA PRO A 206 -4.94 8.79 -20.44
C PRO A 206 -6.37 8.49 -19.97
N SER A 207 -6.56 8.20 -18.68
CA SER A 207 -7.85 7.85 -18.09
C SER A 207 -8.67 9.03 -17.58
N VAL A 208 -8.04 10.15 -17.19
CA VAL A 208 -8.75 11.29 -16.59
C VAL A 208 -7.98 12.60 -16.70
N GLU A 209 -8.70 13.72 -16.80
CA GLU A 209 -8.15 15.06 -16.66
C GLU A 209 -9.03 15.92 -15.76
N GLY A 210 -8.42 16.64 -14.82
CA GLY A 210 -9.12 17.52 -13.89
C GLY A 210 -8.32 17.82 -12.62
N ILE A 211 -9.00 18.36 -11.60
CA ILE A 211 -8.42 18.69 -10.30
C ILE A 211 -8.56 17.50 -9.35
N ALA A 212 -7.47 17.05 -8.75
CA ALA A 212 -7.51 16.03 -7.72
C ALA A 212 -8.19 16.60 -6.45
N GLU A 213 -9.33 16.04 -6.06
CA GLU A 213 -10.13 16.53 -4.93
C GLU A 213 -9.90 15.74 -3.65
N ASP A 214 -9.71 14.42 -3.76
CA ASP A 214 -9.44 13.56 -2.62
C ASP A 214 -8.67 12.31 -3.04
N ILE A 215 -7.89 11.74 -2.12
CA ILE A 215 -7.10 10.53 -2.32
C ILE A 215 -7.43 9.56 -1.18
N THR A 216 -8.25 8.56 -1.48
CA THR A 216 -8.61 7.49 -0.54
C THR A 216 -7.64 6.31 -0.64
N PHE A 217 -7.79 5.30 0.23
CA PHE A 217 -6.93 4.12 0.22
C PHE A 217 -7.00 3.30 -1.08
N ARG A 218 -8.10 3.40 -1.85
CA ARG A 218 -8.30 2.62 -3.10
C ARG A 218 -8.48 3.44 -4.38
N SER A 219 -8.90 4.69 -4.25
CA SER A 219 -9.26 5.54 -5.39
C SER A 219 -8.94 7.00 -5.16
N THR A 220 -8.68 7.72 -6.24
CA THR A 220 -8.52 9.16 -6.30
C THR A 220 -9.77 9.77 -6.94
N LEU A 221 -10.30 10.81 -6.33
CA LEU A 221 -11.43 11.58 -6.83
C LEU A 221 -10.89 12.75 -7.63
N VAL A 222 -11.29 12.85 -8.91
CA VAL A 222 -10.84 13.90 -9.82
C VAL A 222 -12.05 14.65 -10.35
N ARG A 223 -12.09 15.97 -10.16
CA ARG A 223 -13.15 16.83 -10.68
C ARG A 223 -12.77 17.36 -12.05
N THR A 224 -13.54 17.01 -13.08
CA THR A 224 -13.31 17.47 -14.45
C THR A 224 -13.62 18.96 -14.59
N PHE A 225 -13.18 19.56 -15.70
CA PHE A 225 -13.49 20.96 -16.02
C PHE A 225 -14.97 21.22 -16.30
N ASP A 226 -15.73 20.18 -16.64
CA ASP A 226 -17.19 20.22 -16.73
C ASP A 226 -17.88 20.12 -15.36
N GLY A 227 -17.10 19.97 -14.28
CA GLY A 227 -17.58 19.89 -12.89
C GLY A 227 -17.97 18.48 -12.42
N ALA A 228 -17.84 17.45 -13.27
CA ALA A 228 -18.16 16.07 -12.92
C ALA A 228 -17.07 15.45 -12.01
N LEU A 229 -17.49 14.60 -11.06
CA LEU A 229 -16.57 13.89 -10.18
C LEU A 229 -16.30 12.48 -10.72
N VAL A 230 -15.06 12.23 -11.12
CA VAL A 230 -14.59 10.94 -11.64
C VAL A 230 -13.82 10.22 -10.54
N ILE A 231 -14.23 8.98 -10.23
CA ILE A 231 -13.56 8.13 -9.23
C ILE A 231 -12.62 7.18 -9.97
N VAL A 232 -11.32 7.39 -9.83
CA VAL A 232 -10.30 6.61 -10.53
C VAL A 232 -9.62 5.65 -9.56
N PRO A 233 -9.52 4.35 -9.86
CA PRO A 233 -8.75 3.42 -9.04
C PRO A 233 -7.29 3.88 -8.94
N ASN A 234 -6.70 3.85 -7.75
CA ASN A 234 -5.33 4.32 -7.54
C ASN A 234 -4.31 3.53 -8.37
N ALA A 235 -4.58 2.23 -8.60
CA ALA A 235 -3.74 1.40 -9.46
C ALA A 235 -3.69 1.90 -10.90
N THR A 236 -4.76 2.52 -11.40
CA THR A 236 -4.77 3.10 -12.75
C THR A 236 -3.82 4.28 -12.82
N LEU A 237 -3.98 5.25 -11.92
CA LEU A 237 -3.14 6.46 -11.89
C LEU A 237 -1.67 6.14 -11.59
N SER A 238 -1.36 5.17 -10.74
CA SER A 238 0.01 4.81 -10.43
C SER A 238 0.74 4.08 -11.57
N ASN A 239 0.00 3.52 -12.55
CA ASN A 239 0.55 2.79 -13.69
C ASN A 239 0.53 3.60 -15.00
N GLU A 240 -0.11 4.76 -15.01
CA GLU A 240 -0.18 5.64 -16.16
C GLU A 240 0.79 6.83 -16.03
N PRO A 241 1.27 7.38 -17.16
CA PRO A 241 1.93 8.68 -17.14
C PRO A 241 0.96 9.76 -16.63
N ILE A 242 1.41 10.58 -15.68
CA ILE A 242 0.66 11.69 -15.12
C ILE A 242 1.36 13.01 -15.49
N THR A 243 0.63 13.89 -16.15
CA THR A 243 1.04 15.29 -16.32
C THR A 243 0.45 16.11 -15.19
N ASN A 244 1.30 16.74 -14.39
CA ASN A 244 0.86 17.66 -13.33
C ASN A 244 1.02 19.11 -13.82
N TRP A 245 -0.10 19.71 -14.22
CA TRP A 245 -0.14 21.08 -14.74
C TRP A 245 0.08 22.13 -13.65
N SER A 246 -0.27 21.82 -12.40
CA SER A 246 -0.09 22.72 -11.25
C SER A 246 1.38 22.90 -10.83
N ARG A 247 2.25 21.96 -11.19
CA ARG A 247 3.70 22.05 -10.92
C ARG A 247 4.52 22.67 -12.05
N MET A 248 3.85 23.20 -13.07
CA MET A 248 4.54 23.85 -14.18
C MET A 248 5.12 25.19 -13.74
N GLU A 249 6.44 25.37 -13.87
CA GLU A 249 7.09 26.66 -13.58
C GLU A 249 6.97 27.65 -14.74
N THR A 250 7.06 27.14 -15.97
CA THR A 250 6.96 27.96 -17.19
C THR A 250 6.15 27.26 -18.27
N ARG A 251 5.34 28.03 -18.99
CA ARG A 251 4.56 27.58 -20.15
C ARG A 251 5.09 28.21 -21.43
N LYS A 252 5.35 27.39 -22.44
CA LYS A 252 5.73 27.89 -23.75
C LYS A 252 4.56 28.60 -24.44
N LEU A 253 4.72 29.89 -24.70
CA LEU A 253 3.88 30.67 -25.61
C LEU A 253 4.39 30.47 -27.03
N THR A 254 3.49 30.07 -27.93
CA THR A 254 3.74 29.99 -29.36
C THR A 254 2.58 30.69 -30.06
N LEU A 255 2.89 31.79 -30.75
CA LEU A 255 1.93 32.55 -31.55
C LEU A 255 2.38 32.53 -33.00
N THR A 256 1.43 32.27 -33.91
CA THR A 256 1.71 32.16 -35.34
C THR A 256 0.81 33.13 -36.10
N PHE A 257 1.42 33.94 -36.95
CA PHE A 257 0.78 34.91 -37.83
C PHE A 257 1.23 34.64 -39.27
N TYR A 258 0.32 34.77 -40.23
CA TYR A 258 0.67 34.70 -41.65
C TYR A 258 0.72 36.12 -42.21
N LEU A 259 1.90 36.55 -42.64
CA LEU A 259 2.11 37.87 -43.25
C LEU A 259 1.94 37.75 -44.77
N ASP A 260 1.44 38.80 -45.43
CA ASP A 260 1.31 38.82 -46.89
C ASP A 260 2.64 38.45 -47.58
N ILE A 261 2.60 37.66 -48.66
CA ILE A 261 3.78 37.27 -49.45
C ILE A 261 4.54 38.52 -49.94
N ALA A 262 3.83 39.60 -50.24
CA ALA A 262 4.38 40.88 -50.67
C ALA A 262 5.11 41.65 -49.56
N THR A 263 5.05 41.19 -48.30
CA THR A 263 5.74 41.83 -47.17
C THR A 263 7.25 41.85 -47.42
N LYS A 264 7.86 43.04 -47.33
CA LYS A 264 9.29 43.18 -47.59
C LYS A 264 10.10 42.60 -46.44
N THR A 265 11.24 41.99 -46.78
CA THR A 265 12.16 41.41 -45.79
C THR A 265 12.60 42.41 -44.73
N LYS A 266 12.83 43.68 -45.11
CA LYS A 266 13.21 44.74 -44.17
C LYS A 266 12.16 44.96 -43.07
N ASP A 267 10.89 45.01 -43.47
CA ASP A 267 9.78 45.28 -42.56
C ASP A 267 9.54 44.04 -41.65
N MET A 268 9.67 42.82 -42.19
CA MET A 268 9.65 41.60 -41.39
C MET A 268 10.78 41.57 -40.35
N MET A 269 12.01 41.93 -40.72
CA MET A 269 13.14 42.00 -39.79
C MET A 269 12.92 43.02 -38.67
N ALA A 270 12.37 44.19 -39.01
CA ALA A 270 12.05 45.22 -38.02
C ALA A 270 10.93 44.75 -37.07
N ALA A 271 9.86 44.14 -37.60
CA ALA A 271 8.78 43.60 -36.79
C ALA A 271 9.24 42.46 -35.87
N MET A 272 10.13 41.56 -36.34
CA MET A 272 10.71 40.51 -35.50
C MET A 272 11.48 41.12 -34.32
N ALA A 273 12.35 42.10 -34.58
CA ALA A 273 13.12 42.77 -33.53
C ALA A 273 12.23 43.50 -32.52
N ASP A 274 11.18 44.19 -32.97
CA ASP A 274 10.24 44.90 -32.10
C ASP A 274 9.39 43.94 -31.25
N VAL A 275 8.99 42.78 -31.80
CA VAL A 275 8.28 41.74 -31.04
C VAL A 275 9.20 41.11 -30.00
N GLU A 276 10.46 40.83 -30.34
CA GLU A 276 11.44 40.32 -29.38
C GLU A 276 11.68 41.33 -28.25
N ALA A 277 11.88 42.61 -28.57
CA ALA A 277 12.05 43.66 -27.58
C ALA A 277 10.83 43.82 -26.67
N MET A 278 9.62 43.78 -27.24
CA MET A 278 8.37 43.86 -26.48
C MET A 278 8.19 42.68 -25.52
N LEU A 279 8.49 41.47 -25.96
CA LEU A 279 8.42 40.27 -25.11
C LEU A 279 9.53 40.25 -24.05
N ALA A 280 10.71 40.80 -24.36
CA ALA A 280 11.84 40.87 -23.43
C ALA A 280 11.63 41.93 -22.34
N ALA A 281 10.88 42.99 -22.65
CA ALA A 281 10.49 44.02 -21.69
C ALA A 281 9.32 43.62 -20.77
N ASP A 282 8.67 42.47 -21.02
CA ASP A 282 7.50 42.01 -20.28
C ASP A 282 7.90 41.01 -19.18
N ASP A 283 7.83 41.45 -17.92
CA ASP A 283 8.28 40.70 -16.74
C ASP A 283 7.61 39.32 -16.57
N ARG A 284 6.47 39.10 -17.23
CA ARG A 284 5.74 37.82 -17.23
C ARG A 284 6.51 36.71 -17.93
N PHE A 285 7.47 37.03 -18.80
CA PHE A 285 8.27 36.04 -19.52
C PHE A 285 9.63 35.81 -18.87
N ALA A 286 10.19 34.62 -19.05
CA ALA A 286 11.55 34.31 -18.64
C ALA A 286 12.56 35.03 -19.56
N ALA A 287 13.61 35.61 -18.98
CA ALA A 287 14.65 36.30 -19.73
C ALA A 287 15.32 35.36 -20.75
N ASP A 288 15.72 35.91 -21.89
CA ASP A 288 16.45 35.22 -22.97
C ASP A 288 15.68 34.03 -23.61
N THR A 289 14.36 33.98 -23.46
CA THR A 289 13.52 32.94 -24.06
C THR A 289 12.71 33.41 -25.27
N GLN A 290 12.71 34.72 -25.52
CA GLN A 290 11.95 35.40 -26.55
C GLN A 290 12.62 35.24 -27.91
N LYS A 291 11.85 34.78 -28.91
CA LYS A 291 12.28 34.74 -30.31
C LYS A 291 11.12 35.07 -31.23
N ALA A 292 11.40 35.88 -32.25
CA ALA A 292 10.51 36.10 -33.37
C ALA A 292 11.24 35.72 -34.67
N TYR A 293 10.65 34.84 -35.46
CA TYR A 293 11.28 34.34 -36.68
C TYR A 293 10.25 33.97 -37.74
N ILE A 294 10.67 33.97 -39.00
CA ILE A 294 9.90 33.36 -40.08
C ILE A 294 10.22 31.87 -40.10
N ASN A 295 9.22 31.04 -39.79
CA ASN A 295 9.37 29.59 -39.73
C ASN A 295 9.36 28.97 -41.12
N SER A 296 8.46 29.43 -41.98
CA SER A 296 8.31 28.94 -43.35
C SER A 296 7.65 29.99 -44.25
N VAL A 297 7.74 29.81 -45.56
CA VAL A 297 6.96 30.57 -46.55
C VAL A 297 5.94 29.61 -47.15
N THR A 298 4.65 29.92 -46.98
CA THR A 298 3.53 29.05 -47.36
C THR A 298 2.66 29.71 -48.43
N THR A 299 1.69 28.98 -48.99
CA THR A 299 0.65 29.56 -49.86
C THR A 299 -0.21 30.59 -49.17
N ARG A 300 -0.26 30.57 -47.83
CA ARG A 300 -0.93 31.57 -47.01
C ARG A 300 -0.06 32.79 -46.72
N GLY A 301 1.23 32.81 -47.10
CA GLY A 301 2.14 33.89 -46.74
C GLY A 301 3.33 33.45 -45.89
N HIS A 302 4.09 34.43 -45.39
CA HIS A 302 5.24 34.18 -44.50
C HIS A 302 4.73 33.81 -43.11
N GLU A 303 5.11 32.64 -42.61
CA GLU A 303 4.73 32.14 -41.29
C GLU A 303 5.61 32.79 -40.22
N PHE A 304 5.15 33.90 -39.67
CA PHE A 304 5.77 34.62 -38.57
C PHE A 304 5.41 33.95 -37.24
N MET A 305 6.41 33.46 -36.52
CA MET A 305 6.25 32.83 -35.21
C MET A 305 6.89 33.67 -34.13
N ALA A 306 6.17 33.91 -33.04
CA ALA A 306 6.68 34.48 -31.81
C ALA A 306 6.61 33.43 -30.69
N VAL A 307 7.74 33.18 -30.04
CA VAL A 307 7.89 32.17 -28.99
C VAL A 307 8.53 32.79 -27.75
N ALA A 308 8.01 32.47 -26.56
CA ALA A 308 8.60 32.85 -25.28
C ALA A 308 8.17 31.87 -24.17
N GLN A 309 8.93 31.78 -23.07
CA GLN A 309 8.52 31.02 -21.89
C GLN A 309 7.81 31.96 -20.89
N PHE A 310 6.52 31.75 -20.69
CA PHE A 310 5.70 32.48 -19.73
C PHE A 310 5.84 31.88 -18.33
N LYS A 311 6.06 32.71 -17.31
CA LYS A 311 6.17 32.27 -15.91
C LYS A 311 4.79 31.92 -15.36
N MET A 312 4.60 30.68 -14.92
CA MET A 312 3.35 30.22 -14.30
C MET A 312 3.40 30.50 -12.79
N LEU A 313 3.20 31.77 -12.42
CA LEU A 313 3.02 32.19 -11.02
C LEU A 313 1.62 31.80 -10.52
N PRO A 314 1.38 31.73 -9.18
CA PRO A 314 0.10 31.30 -8.62
C PRO A 314 -1.15 32.08 -9.10
N ASP A 315 -0.97 33.35 -9.46
CA ASP A 315 -1.98 34.29 -9.96
C ASP A 315 -1.90 34.51 -11.49
N ALA A 316 -1.14 33.67 -12.20
CA ALA A 316 -0.88 33.85 -13.61
C ALA A 316 -2.13 33.61 -14.48
N ASP A 317 -2.61 34.68 -15.11
CA ASP A 317 -3.65 34.60 -16.14
C ASP A 317 -3.03 34.30 -17.52
N TRP A 318 -2.93 33.01 -17.83
CA TRP A 318 -2.44 32.53 -19.12
C TRP A 318 -3.31 33.00 -20.29
N ALA A 319 -4.64 32.92 -20.16
CA ALA A 319 -5.55 33.22 -21.25
C ALA A 319 -5.55 34.72 -21.57
N GLY A 320 -5.64 35.57 -20.55
CA GLY A 320 -5.55 37.01 -20.68
C GLY A 320 -4.18 37.46 -21.19
N THR A 321 -3.08 36.86 -20.71
CA THR A 321 -1.74 37.17 -21.24
C THR A 321 -1.62 36.80 -22.71
N ARG A 322 -2.11 35.62 -23.12
CA ARG A 322 -2.11 35.22 -24.53
C ARG A 322 -2.93 36.20 -25.38
N ALA A 323 -4.08 36.66 -24.91
CA ALA A 323 -4.90 37.64 -25.63
C ALA A 323 -4.19 39.00 -25.75
N ASP A 324 -3.61 39.51 -24.65
CA ASP A 324 -2.86 40.76 -24.62
C ASP A 324 -1.66 40.74 -25.60
N ILE A 325 -0.85 39.68 -25.57
CA ILE A 325 0.31 39.56 -26.47
C ILE A 325 -0.11 39.45 -27.94
N ASN A 326 -1.20 38.73 -28.25
CA ASN A 326 -1.73 38.72 -29.61
C ASN A 326 -2.04 40.14 -30.10
N MET A 327 -2.74 40.94 -29.28
CA MET A 327 -3.09 42.32 -29.63
C MET A 327 -1.86 43.22 -29.76
N LYS A 328 -0.84 43.05 -28.91
CA LYS A 328 0.43 43.79 -29.02
C LYS A 328 1.17 43.47 -30.32
N ILE A 329 1.27 42.19 -30.69
CA ILE A 329 1.93 41.79 -31.94
C ILE A 329 1.17 42.33 -33.16
N ILE A 330 -0.17 42.25 -33.18
CA ILE A 330 -0.98 42.82 -34.26
C ILE A 330 -0.71 44.33 -34.43
N ARG A 331 -0.58 45.07 -33.31
CA ARG A 331 -0.24 46.51 -33.36
C ARG A 331 1.16 46.76 -33.89
N ILE A 332 2.15 45.94 -33.51
CA ILE A 332 3.52 46.05 -34.03
C ILE A 332 3.54 45.80 -35.54
N LEU A 333 2.87 44.74 -36.00
CA LEU A 333 2.78 44.45 -37.43
C LEU A 333 2.11 45.60 -38.21
N ALA A 334 1.01 46.16 -37.68
CA ALA A 334 0.34 47.30 -38.29
C ALA A 334 1.20 48.57 -38.33
N ALA A 335 2.06 48.80 -37.33
CA ALA A 335 2.97 49.95 -37.30
C ALA A 335 4.08 49.87 -38.36
N HIS A 336 4.40 48.66 -38.84
CA HIS A 336 5.33 48.41 -39.95
C HIS A 336 4.61 48.29 -41.31
N ASP A 337 3.35 48.69 -41.40
CA ASP A 337 2.49 48.52 -42.59
C ASP A 337 2.39 47.06 -43.08
N ILE A 338 2.57 46.09 -42.18
CA ILE A 338 2.50 44.67 -42.51
C ILE A 338 1.04 44.21 -42.40
N GLN A 339 0.50 43.74 -43.53
CA GLN A 339 -0.83 43.15 -43.57
C GLN A 339 -0.76 41.65 -43.24
N LEU A 340 -1.70 41.22 -42.39
CA LEU A 340 -1.96 39.79 -42.20
C LEU A 340 -2.61 39.24 -43.46
N SER A 341 -2.15 38.10 -43.90
CA SER A 341 -2.73 37.41 -45.05
C SER A 341 -4.15 36.96 -44.74
N ALA A 342 -5.11 37.40 -45.55
CA ALA A 342 -6.43 36.81 -45.64
C ALA A 342 -6.26 35.47 -46.36
N GLY A 343 -6.07 34.39 -45.62
CA GLY A 343 -5.76 33.08 -46.20
C GLY A 343 -6.67 32.73 -47.38
N ILE A 344 -6.07 32.29 -48.50
CA ILE A 344 -6.81 31.63 -49.57
C ILE A 344 -7.05 30.20 -49.10
N GLU A 345 -8.23 29.91 -48.57
CA GLU A 345 -8.71 28.52 -48.57
C GLU A 345 -8.90 28.13 -50.03
N ALA A 346 -7.98 27.32 -50.58
CA ALA A 346 -8.32 26.55 -51.76
C ALA A 346 -9.52 25.66 -51.37
N PRO A 347 -10.60 25.63 -52.18
CA PRO A 347 -11.66 24.66 -51.93
C PRO A 347 -11.02 23.28 -51.93
N MET A 348 -11.25 22.52 -50.86
CA MET A 348 -10.86 21.11 -50.80
C MET A 348 -11.55 20.42 -51.98
N GLU A 349 -10.79 20.04 -53.02
CA GLU A 349 -11.28 19.09 -54.01
C GLU A 349 -11.49 17.75 -53.28
N ASN A 350 -12.74 17.27 -53.41
CA ASN A 350 -13.38 16.15 -52.69
C ASN A 350 -12.54 14.90 -52.47
#